data_AF-A0A414A4X9-F1
#
_entry.id   AF-A0A414A4X9-F1
#
_cell.length_a   1.000
_cell.length_b   1.000
_cell.length_c   1.000
_cell.angle_alpha   90.00
_cell.angle_beta   90.00
_cell.angle_gamma   90.00
#
_symmetry.space_group_name_H-M   'P 1'
#
loop_
_entity.id
_entity.type
_entity.pdbx_description
1 polymer ?
#
loop_
_entity_poly.entity_id
_entity_poly.type
_entity_poly.pdbx_seq_one_letter_code
_entity_poly.pdbx_strand_id
1 'polypeptide(L)' 'MEILTRAIANEYRDRALLLPSNGLQDIGERRKLREELQARCNLTELQAVNIINGFHIPDYVRIAEVRAAKEAEEHEN' A
#
# COMPACT_ATOMS: atom_id res chain seq x y z
N MET A 1 -6.20 -7.63 8.78
CA MET A 1 -5.23 -6.87 7.96
C MET A 1 -4.16 -7.86 7.54
N GLU A 2 -3.70 -7.80 6.29
CA GLU A 2 -2.63 -8.68 5.80
C GLU A 2 -1.35 -7.88 5.53
N ILE A 3 -0.22 -8.58 5.44
CA ILE A 3 1.07 -7.95 5.21
C ILE A 3 1.14 -7.46 3.76
N LEU A 4 1.59 -6.22 3.54
CA LEU A 4 1.84 -5.71 2.20
C LEU A 4 2.89 -6.58 1.50
N THR A 5 2.49 -7.23 0.41
CA THR A 5 3.41 -7.97 -0.47
C THR A 5 3.62 -7.23 -1.78
N ARG A 6 4.65 -7.62 -2.53
CA ARG A 6 4.87 -7.09 -3.89
C ARG A 6 3.68 -7.38 -4.81
N ALA A 7 3.02 -8.52 -4.67
CA ALA A 7 1.85 -8.88 -5.47
C ALA A 7 0.69 -7.91 -5.20
N ILE A 8 0.38 -7.65 -3.92
CA ILE A 8 -0.66 -6.68 -3.54
C ILE A 8 -0.29 -5.28 -4.03
N ALA A 9 0.95 -4.82 -3.79
CA ALA A 9 1.37 -3.49 -4.23
C ALA A 9 1.22 -3.29 -5.75
N ASN A 10 1.61 -4.29 -6.54
CA ASN A 10 1.47 -4.25 -7.99
C ASN A 10 0.01 -4.30 -8.43
N GLU A 11 -0.84 -5.11 -7.80
CA GLU A 11 -2.29 -5.16 -8.06
C GLU A 11 -2.91 -3.77 -7.98
N TYR A 12 -2.66 -3.04 -6.88
CA TYR A 12 -3.22 -1.70 -6.68
C TYR A 12 -2.60 -0.65 -7.59
N ARG A 13 -1.29 -0.74 -7.87
CA ARG A 13 -0.63 0.12 -8.85
C ARG A 13 -1.22 -0.07 -10.25
N ASP A 14 -1.45 -1.30 -10.66
CA ASP A 14 -2.01 -1.62 -11.98
C ASP A 14 -3.49 -1.20 -12.06
N ARG A 15 -4.28 -1.38 -11.00
CA ARG A 15 -5.64 -0.82 -10.89
C ARG A 15 -5.63 0.71 -10.98
N ALA A 16 -4.65 1.39 -10.38
CA ALA A 16 -4.54 2.84 -10.45
C ALA A 16 -4.19 3.35 -11.86
N LEU A 17 -3.39 2.59 -12.64
CA LEU A 17 -3.08 2.91 -14.03
C LEU A 17 -4.29 2.86 -14.97
N LEU A 18 -5.35 2.14 -14.59
CA LEU A 18 -6.61 2.08 -15.34
C LEU A 18 -7.53 3.28 -15.05
N LEU A 19 -7.22 4.08 -14.02
CA LEU A 19 -7.99 5.26 -13.66
C LEU A 19 -7.48 6.50 -14.41
N PRO A 20 -8.33 7.52 -14.62
CA PRO A 20 -7.88 8.80 -15.13
C PRO A 20 -6.76 9.38 -14.25
N SER A 21 -5.64 9.74 -14.88
CA SER A 21 -4.45 10.19 -14.15
C SER A 21 -4.73 11.43 -13.28
N ASN A 22 -5.47 12.42 -13.79
CA ASN A 22 -5.78 13.68 -13.09
C ASN A 22 -4.56 14.30 -12.39
N GLY A 23 -3.38 14.22 -13.00
CA GLY A 23 -2.13 14.70 -12.40
C GLY A 23 -1.72 13.96 -11.12
N LEU A 24 -2.09 12.67 -10.99
CA LEU A 24 -1.90 11.85 -9.80
C LEU A 24 -2.57 12.43 -8.55
N GLN A 25 -3.65 13.20 -8.70
CA GLN A 25 -4.39 13.77 -7.57
C GLN A 25 -5.18 12.69 -6.82
N ASP A 26 -5.08 12.64 -5.50
CA ASP A 26 -5.81 11.68 -4.65
C ASP A 26 -7.28 12.09 -4.49
N ILE A 27 -8.09 11.84 -5.53
CA ILE A 27 -9.51 12.22 -5.60
C ILE A 27 -10.34 11.09 -6.22
N GLY A 28 -11.66 11.12 -6.00
CA GLY A 28 -12.62 10.21 -6.62
C GLY A 28 -12.28 8.73 -6.42
N GLU A 29 -12.33 7.95 -7.50
CA GLU A 29 -12.02 6.50 -7.48
C GLU A 29 -10.57 6.21 -7.07
N ARG A 30 -9.64 7.13 -7.34
CA ARG A 30 -8.24 6.96 -6.96
C ARG A 30 -8.06 7.02 -5.44
N ARG A 31 -8.82 7.90 -4.77
CA ARG A 31 -8.88 7.98 -3.30
C ARG A 31 -9.49 6.73 -2.69
N LYS A 32 -10.59 6.24 -3.26
CA LYS A 32 -11.22 4.99 -2.80
C LYS A 32 -10.25 3.81 -2.90
N LEU A 33 -9.51 3.71 -4.01
CA LEU A 33 -8.49 2.68 -4.21
C LEU A 33 -7.35 2.77 -3.18
N ARG A 34 -6.91 4.00 -2.85
CA ARG A 34 -5.93 4.24 -1.79
C ARG A 34 -6.45 3.78 -0.42
N GLU A 35 -7.69 4.15 -0.06
CA GLU A 35 -8.32 3.81 1.22
C GLU A 35 -8.48 2.30 1.38
N GLU A 36 -8.86 1.61 0.31
CA GLU A 36 -8.94 0.15 0.26
C GLU A 36 -7.57 -0.50 0.56
N LEU A 37 -6.51 -0.07 -0.14
CA LEU A 37 -5.15 -0.55 0.11
C LEU A 37 -4.70 -0.27 1.55
N GLN A 38 -5.01 0.92 2.06
CA GLN A 38 -4.68 1.34 3.41
C GLN A 38 -5.32 0.41 4.46
N ALA A 39 -6.62 0.14 4.34
CA ALA A 39 -7.36 -0.72 5.24
C ALA A 39 -6.91 -2.19 5.14
N ARG A 40 -6.60 -2.66 3.92
CA ARG A 40 -6.15 -4.04 3.68
C ARG A 40 -4.80 -4.33 4.34
N CYS A 41 -3.84 -3.40 4.22
CA CYS A 41 -2.45 -3.59 4.61
C CYS A 41 -1.99 -2.80 5.86
N ASN A 42 -2.90 -2.09 6.53
CA ASN A 42 -2.59 -1.20 7.65
C ASN A 42 -1.48 -0.19 7.33
N LEU A 43 -1.62 0.51 6.21
CA LEU A 43 -0.62 1.48 5.75
C LEU A 43 -0.96 2.88 6.25
N THR A 44 0.03 3.77 6.24
CA THR A 44 -0.28 5.20 6.32
C THR A 44 -0.82 5.71 4.99
N GLU A 45 -1.49 6.85 5.00
CA GLU A 45 -1.97 7.49 3.78
C GLU A 45 -0.83 7.71 2.78
N LEU A 46 0.31 8.22 3.24
CA LEU A 46 1.49 8.48 2.39
C LEU A 46 2.05 7.20 1.75
N GLN A 47 2.12 6.10 2.51
CA GLN A 47 2.57 4.81 1.99
C GLN A 47 1.63 4.33 0.86
N ALA A 48 0.32 4.36 1.11
CA ALA A 48 -0.67 3.94 0.14
C ALA A 48 -0.66 4.82 -1.13
N VAL A 49 -0.59 6.16 -1.00
CA VAL A 49 -0.46 7.09 -2.13
C VAL A 49 0.76 6.76 -2.98
N ASN A 50 1.91 6.54 -2.34
CA ASN A 50 3.14 6.28 -3.06
C ASN A 50 3.08 4.93 -3.79
N ILE A 51 2.52 3.89 -3.16
CA ILE A 51 2.37 2.57 -3.80
C ILE A 51 1.48 2.64 -5.04
N ILE A 52 0.29 3.24 -4.93
CA ILE A 52 -0.62 3.34 -6.10
C ILE A 52 -0.04 4.20 -7.23
N ASN A 53 0.87 5.12 -6.89
CA ASN A 53 1.61 5.93 -7.86
C ASN A 53 2.88 5.24 -8.40
N GLY A 54 3.21 4.04 -7.92
CA GLY A 54 4.38 3.27 -8.35
C GLY A 54 5.71 3.68 -7.70
N PHE A 55 5.68 4.47 -6.63
CA PHE A 55 6.86 4.95 -5.93
C PHE A 55 7.25 4.03 -4.76
N HIS A 56 8.56 3.76 -4.64
CA HIS A 56 9.18 3.08 -3.49
C HIS A 56 8.54 1.72 -3.11
N ILE A 57 7.89 1.02 -4.05
CA ILE A 57 7.24 -0.28 -3.77
C ILE A 57 8.18 -1.27 -3.05
N PRO A 58 9.44 -1.48 -3.48
CA PRO A 58 10.34 -2.40 -2.78
C PRO A 58 10.59 -2.02 -1.32
N ASP A 59 10.66 -0.72 -1.02
CA ASP A 59 10.95 -0.22 0.32
C ASP A 59 9.74 -0.39 1.24
N TYR A 60 8.53 -0.10 0.75
CA TYR A 60 7.32 -0.28 1.55
C TYR A 60 7.00 -1.74 1.83
N VAL A 61 7.25 -2.65 0.88
CA VAL A 61 7.13 -4.10 1.14
C VAL A 61 8.10 -4.51 2.25
N ARG A 62 9.37 -4.09 2.19
CA ARG A 62 10.35 -4.39 3.24
C ARG A 62 9.99 -3.81 4.60
N ILE A 63 9.45 -2.59 4.64
CA ILE A 63 8.96 -1.98 5.89
C ILE A 63 7.82 -2.83 6.49
N ALA A 64 6.89 -3.32 5.67
CA ALA A 64 5.80 -4.16 6.14
C ALA A 64 6.30 -5.53 6.65
N GLU A 65 7.26 -6.14 5.97
CA GLU A 65 7.91 -7.39 6.41
C GLU A 65 8.60 -7.22 7.77
N VAL A 66 9.40 -6.15 7.94
CA VAL A 66 10.08 -5.87 9.20
C VAL A 66 9.08 -5.57 10.32
N ARG A 67 8.00 -4.84 10.04
CA ARG A 67 6.95 -4.57 11.02
C ARG A 67 6.29 -5.87 11.49
N ALA A 68 5.92 -6.74 10.55
CA ALA A 68 5.29 -8.01 10.87
C ALA A 68 6.21 -8.95 11.66
N ALA A 69 7.51 -8.97 11.36
CA ALA A 69 8.48 -9.75 12.13
C ALA A 69 8.57 -9.26 13.59
N LYS A 70 8.61 -7.93 13.81
CA LYS A 70 8.63 -7.36 15.16
C LYS A 70 7.34 -7.63 15.93
N GLU A 71 6.19 -7.48 15.28
CA GLU A 71 4.89 -7.79 15.89
C GLU A 71 4.82 -9.27 16.31
N ALA A 72 5.35 -10.20 15.50
CA ALA A 72 5.41 -11.61 15.85
C ALA A 72 6.32 -11.87 17.07
N GLU A 73 7.50 -11.24 17.14
CA GLU A 73 8.42 -11.35 18.28
C GLU A 73 7.82 -10.78 19.59
N GLU A 74 7.04 -9.69 19.51
CA GLU A 74 6.36 -9.10 20.66
C GLU A 74 5.18 -9.94 21.17
N HIS A 75 4.53 -10.71 20.28
CA HIS A 75 3.40 -11.59 20.64
C HIS A 75 3.82 -12.99 21.14
N GLU A 76 5.09 -13.37 20.98
CA GLU A 76 5.64 -14.64 21.47
C GLU A 76 6.27 -14.53 22.87
N ASN A 77 6.45 -13.33 23.42
CA ASN A 77 6.99 -13.06 24.76
C ASN A 77 5.90 -12.72 25.80
#